data_AF-A0A085V0N8-F1
#
_entry.id   AF-A0A085V0N8-F1
#
_cell.length_a   1.000
_cell.length_b   1.000
_cell.length_c   1.000
_cell.angle_alpha   90.00
_cell.angle_beta   90.00
_cell.angle_gamma   90.00
#
_symmetry.space_group_name_H-M   'P 1'
#
loop_
_entity.id
_entity.type
_entity.pdbx_description
1 polymer ?
#
loop_
_entity_poly.entity_id
_entity_poly.type
_entity_poly.pdbx_seq_one_letter_code
_entity_poly.pdbx_strand_id
1 'polypeptide(L)'
;MIVGGLLALFSSGHLLADPLTLSVPLPDPLPQLKVLTLLVGLHLLGMCFGLGGATMLDLWILRWMRKGSLPAEIGRIFHFISEAVTIGLCLLWLSGLGFLALYAMESPEKFENPKLWAKVIVVIVLTINGLIIHAFVLPEALRDLSRPLLFGVSRTRAALFLASGAISGVSWYTAFAFGLFRELNNSVTLTLLVIMWLTLIVAASIGATLLWLNSAAAARKPPSSGPLT
;
A
#
# COMPACT_ATOMS: atom_id res chain seq x y z
N MET A 1 5.99 3.57 40.55
CA MET A 1 4.57 3.17 40.61
C MET A 1 3.96 2.82 39.24
N ILE A 2 4.74 2.42 38.23
CA ILE A 2 4.23 2.10 36.87
C ILE A 2 4.26 0.58 36.59
N VAL A 3 4.93 -0.21 37.43
CA VAL A 3 5.11 -1.67 37.21
C VAL A 3 4.01 -2.51 37.88
N GLY A 4 3.27 -1.96 38.84
CA GLY A 4 2.19 -2.68 39.54
C GLY A 4 0.90 -2.87 38.73
N GLY A 5 0.65 -2.02 37.73
CA GLY A 5 -0.56 -2.09 36.89
C GLY A 5 -0.52 -3.21 35.84
N LEU A 6 0.67 -3.66 35.43
CA LEU A 6 0.81 -4.68 34.39
C LEU A 6 0.58 -6.12 34.91
N LEU A 7 0.78 -6.33 36.21
CA LEU A 7 0.61 -7.66 36.86
C LEU A 7 -0.81 -7.92 37.36
N ALA A 8 -1.65 -6.89 37.50
CA ALA A 8 -3.07 -7.05 37.85
C ALA A 8 -3.93 -7.55 36.66
N LEU A 9 -3.40 -7.52 35.43
CA LEU A 9 -4.11 -7.98 34.23
C LEU A 9 -4.18 -9.51 34.10
N PHE A 10 -3.42 -10.27 34.90
CA PHE A 10 -3.32 -11.72 34.77
C PHE A 10 -4.02 -12.53 35.89
N SER A 11 -4.58 -11.89 36.93
CA SER A 11 -5.12 -12.62 38.10
C SER A 11 -6.64 -12.64 38.24
N SER A 12 -7.41 -12.24 37.22
CA SER A 12 -8.87 -12.13 37.37
C SER A 12 -9.59 -13.03 36.37
N GLY A 13 -9.96 -14.23 36.82
CA GLY A 13 -10.78 -15.22 36.12
C GLY A 13 -12.24 -14.79 35.87
N HIS A 14 -12.49 -13.50 35.68
CA HIS A 14 -13.79 -12.89 35.34
C HIS A 14 -13.83 -12.31 33.91
N LEU A 15 -12.78 -12.50 33.11
CA LEU A 15 -12.58 -11.89 31.78
C LEU A 15 -13.52 -12.35 30.66
N LEU A 16 -14.51 -13.22 30.92
CA LEU A 16 -15.38 -13.80 29.88
C LEU A 16 -16.85 -13.40 29.99
N ALA A 17 -17.21 -12.41 30.80
CA ALA A 17 -18.62 -12.06 31.02
C ALA A 17 -19.09 -10.75 30.39
N ASP A 18 -18.22 -9.87 29.89
CA ASP A 18 -18.67 -8.71 29.09
C ASP A 18 -17.57 -8.21 28.13
N PRO A 19 -17.35 -8.88 26.99
CA PRO A 19 -16.56 -8.33 25.89
C PRO A 19 -17.24 -7.10 25.23
N LEU A 20 -18.45 -6.73 25.66
CA LEU A 20 -19.33 -5.72 25.06
C LEU A 20 -18.82 -4.27 25.12
N THR A 21 -17.77 -3.97 25.89
CA THR A 21 -17.34 -2.58 26.15
C THR A 21 -15.83 -2.45 26.32
N LEU A 22 -15.02 -3.01 25.41
CA LEU A 22 -13.59 -2.69 25.41
C LEU A 22 -13.41 -1.21 25.01
N SER A 23 -13.38 -0.37 26.02
CA SER A 23 -13.25 1.08 25.93
C SER A 23 -12.04 1.55 26.74
N VAL A 24 -11.42 2.61 26.25
CA VAL A 24 -10.35 3.33 26.95
C VAL A 24 -11.01 4.49 27.71
N PRO A 25 -10.92 4.52 29.05
CA PRO A 25 -11.47 5.62 29.84
C PRO A 25 -10.72 6.92 29.53
N LEU A 26 -11.46 8.00 29.32
CA LEU A 26 -10.91 9.35 29.19
C LEU A 26 -11.22 10.17 30.45
N PRO A 27 -10.46 11.23 30.74
CA PRO A 27 -10.75 12.14 31.86
C PRO A 27 -12.09 12.86 31.65
N ASP A 28 -12.84 13.07 32.74
CA ASP A 28 -14.08 13.86 32.71
C ASP A 28 -13.82 15.27 32.16
N PRO A 29 -14.69 15.84 31.30
CA PRO A 29 -16.03 15.36 30.92
C PRO A 29 -16.08 14.55 29.60
N LEU A 30 -14.97 13.95 29.16
CA LEU A 30 -14.88 13.31 27.85
C LEU A 30 -15.52 11.91 27.84
N PRO A 31 -16.20 11.51 26.74
CA PRO A 31 -16.77 10.18 26.61
C PRO A 31 -15.68 9.12 26.42
N GLN A 32 -15.97 7.88 26.82
CA GLN A 32 -15.03 6.77 26.66
C GLN A 32 -14.77 6.43 25.18
N LEU A 33 -13.52 6.11 24.84
CA LEU A 33 -13.15 5.74 23.47
C LEU A 33 -13.31 4.24 23.25
N LYS A 34 -14.12 3.84 22.27
CA LYS A 34 -14.23 2.43 21.86
C LYS A 34 -12.93 1.98 21.19
N VAL A 35 -12.50 0.74 21.45
CA VAL A 35 -11.34 0.15 20.76
C VAL A 35 -11.53 0.13 19.24
N LEU A 36 -12.76 -0.10 18.77
CA LEU A 36 -13.08 0.01 17.34
C LEU A 36 -12.68 1.37 16.75
N THR A 37 -12.94 2.47 17.47
CA THR A 37 -12.57 3.83 17.01
C THR A 37 -11.06 4.00 16.91
N LEU A 38 -10.31 3.45 17.87
CA LEU A 38 -8.84 3.47 17.84
C LEU A 38 -8.30 2.68 16.64
N LEU A 39 -8.84 1.47 16.40
CA LEU A 39 -8.45 0.64 15.26
C LEU A 39 -8.77 1.33 13.92
N VAL A 40 -9.92 1.97 13.80
CA VAL A 40 -10.27 2.79 12.61
C VAL A 40 -9.28 3.93 12.43
N GLY A 41 -8.93 4.66 13.49
CA GLY A 41 -7.93 5.72 13.44
C GLY A 41 -6.57 5.21 12.94
N LEU A 42 -6.06 4.13 13.52
CA LEU A 42 -4.81 3.49 13.09
C LEU A 42 -4.87 3.00 11.64
N HIS A 43 -5.99 2.42 11.22
CA HIS A 43 -6.18 1.94 9.85
C HIS A 43 -6.16 3.10 8.84
N LEU A 44 -6.82 4.22 9.16
CA LEU A 44 -6.84 5.40 8.30
C LEU A 44 -5.45 6.05 8.22
N LEU A 45 -4.71 6.14 9.32
CA LEU A 45 -3.31 6.59 9.30
C LEU A 45 -2.45 5.67 8.43
N GLY A 46 -2.63 4.36 8.55
CA GLY A 46 -1.98 3.36 7.71
C GLY A 46 -2.28 3.57 6.23
N MET A 47 -3.55 3.79 5.88
CA MET A 47 -3.98 4.11 4.52
C MET A 47 -3.36 5.42 4.02
N CYS A 48 -3.31 6.47 4.83
CA CYS A 48 -2.74 7.76 4.44
C CYS A 48 -1.24 7.66 4.12
N PHE A 49 -0.45 7.02 4.99
CA PHE A 49 0.98 6.82 4.74
C PHE A 49 1.24 5.87 3.57
N GLY A 50 0.51 4.77 3.51
CA GLY A 50 0.64 3.76 2.47
C GLY A 50 0.26 4.26 1.08
N LEU A 51 -1.01 4.63 0.89
CA LEU A 51 -1.52 5.12 -0.40
C LEU A 51 -0.83 6.42 -0.80
N GLY A 52 -0.74 7.40 0.11
CA GLY A 52 -0.13 8.70 -0.20
C GLY A 52 1.33 8.58 -0.59
N GLY A 53 2.10 7.77 0.15
CA GLY A 53 3.50 7.51 -0.17
C GLY A 53 3.68 6.76 -1.48
N ALA A 54 2.91 5.70 -1.71
CA ALA A 54 2.95 4.93 -2.96
C ALA A 54 2.63 5.82 -4.17
N THR A 55 1.57 6.61 -4.10
CA THR A 55 1.20 7.56 -5.16
C THR A 55 2.32 8.56 -5.44
N MET A 56 2.98 9.11 -4.41
CA MET A 56 4.08 10.05 -4.60
C MET A 56 5.26 9.40 -5.33
N LEU A 57 5.65 8.19 -4.92
CA LEU A 57 6.71 7.41 -5.57
C LEU A 57 6.37 7.11 -7.03
N ASP A 58 5.14 6.67 -7.31
CA ASP A 58 4.67 6.37 -8.66
C ASP A 58 4.71 7.61 -9.56
N LEU A 59 4.28 8.78 -9.05
CA LEU A 59 4.36 10.04 -9.80
C LEU A 59 5.80 10.44 -10.12
N TRP A 60 6.74 10.19 -9.21
CA TRP A 60 8.15 10.46 -9.42
C TRP A 60 8.77 9.51 -10.43
N ILE A 61 8.42 8.22 -10.39
CA ILE A 61 8.80 7.23 -11.41
C ILE A 61 8.27 7.64 -12.78
N LEU A 62 6.99 8.03 -12.89
CA LEU A 62 6.40 8.49 -14.15
C LEU A 62 7.09 9.76 -14.68
N ARG A 63 7.44 10.69 -13.78
CA ARG A 63 8.22 11.89 -14.13
C ARG A 63 9.61 11.52 -14.62
N TRP A 64 10.28 10.57 -13.98
CA TRP A 64 11.59 10.06 -14.39
C TRP A 64 11.53 9.45 -15.79
N MET A 65 10.53 8.59 -16.04
CA MET A 65 10.32 7.98 -17.36
C MET A 65 10.22 9.03 -18.46
N ARG A 66 9.47 10.11 -18.23
CA ARG A 66 9.27 11.18 -19.22
C ARG A 66 10.49 12.10 -19.38
N LYS A 67 11.17 12.44 -18.29
CA LYS A 67 12.29 13.40 -18.29
C LYS A 67 13.65 12.75 -18.57
N GLY A 68 13.75 11.43 -18.44
CA GLY A 68 14.99 10.68 -18.63
C GLY A 68 16.00 10.82 -17.49
N SER A 69 15.75 11.63 -16.47
CA SER A 69 16.59 11.75 -15.27
C SER A 69 15.82 12.37 -14.11
N LEU A 70 16.35 12.22 -12.89
CA LEU A 70 15.94 12.91 -11.67
C LEU A 70 17.18 13.49 -10.94
N PRO A 71 17.03 14.62 -10.22
CA PRO A 71 18.10 15.13 -9.35
C PRO A 71 18.55 14.10 -8.32
N ALA A 72 19.82 14.12 -7.90
CA ALA A 72 20.35 13.11 -6.99
C ALA A 72 19.71 13.18 -5.58
N GLU A 73 19.30 14.36 -5.10
CA GLU A 73 18.67 14.49 -3.78
C GLU A 73 17.36 13.71 -3.64
N ILE A 74 16.70 13.44 -4.77
CA ILE A 74 15.45 12.70 -4.88
C ILE A 74 15.62 11.25 -4.40
N GLY A 75 16.80 10.64 -4.57
CA GLY A 75 17.04 9.26 -4.14
C GLY A 75 16.82 9.05 -2.65
N ARG A 76 17.24 10.02 -1.81
CA ARG A 76 16.99 9.95 -0.35
C ARG A 76 15.51 10.07 -0.02
N ILE A 77 14.78 10.90 -0.78
CA ILE A 77 13.34 11.08 -0.61
C ILE A 77 12.59 9.78 -0.99
N PHE A 78 13.04 9.06 -2.02
CA PHE A 78 12.49 7.73 -2.34
C PHE A 78 12.58 6.77 -1.14
N HIS A 79 13.75 6.67 -0.50
CA HIS A 79 13.93 5.80 0.66
C HIS A 79 13.01 6.21 1.83
N PHE A 80 13.00 7.49 2.19
CA PHE A 80 12.14 8.01 3.25
C PHE A 80 10.65 7.73 3.01
N ILE A 81 10.16 7.98 1.79
CA ILE A 81 8.76 7.72 1.47
C ILE A 81 8.49 6.21 1.46
N SER A 82 9.42 5.38 0.98
CA SER A 82 9.26 3.91 0.99
C SER A 82 9.19 3.35 2.42
N GLU A 83 9.94 3.92 3.36
CA GLU A 83 9.83 3.60 4.78
C GLU A 83 8.46 4.03 5.35
N ALA A 84 7.98 5.22 5.00
CA ALA A 84 6.64 5.66 5.39
C ALA A 84 5.54 4.73 4.84
N VAL A 85 5.66 4.25 3.60
CA VAL A 85 4.75 3.25 3.02
C VAL A 85 4.79 1.95 3.80
N THR A 86 5.99 1.50 4.21
CA THR A 86 6.16 0.29 5.03
C THR A 86 5.49 0.44 6.39
N ILE A 87 5.70 1.57 7.07
CA ILE A 87 5.00 1.89 8.33
C ILE A 87 3.48 1.87 8.11
N GLY A 88 3.01 2.48 7.02
CA GLY A 88 1.60 2.48 6.64
C GLY A 88 1.05 1.05 6.51
N LEU A 89 1.77 0.17 5.82
CA LEU A 89 1.40 -1.23 5.66
C LEU A 89 1.40 -2.00 6.99
N CYS A 90 2.37 -1.75 7.88
CA CYS A 90 2.38 -2.32 9.24
C CYS A 90 1.14 -1.89 10.04
N LEU A 91 0.77 -0.61 9.99
CA LEU A 91 -0.44 -0.09 10.64
C LEU A 91 -1.71 -0.74 10.08
N LEU A 92 -1.77 -0.97 8.75
CA LEU A 92 -2.89 -1.67 8.13
C LEU A 92 -3.01 -3.12 8.60
N TRP A 93 -1.89 -3.84 8.72
CA TRP A 93 -1.90 -5.20 9.26
C TRP A 93 -2.33 -5.23 10.72
N LEU A 94 -1.75 -4.38 11.57
CA LEU A 94 -2.08 -4.32 12.98
C LEU A 94 -3.57 -4.03 13.20
N SER A 95 -4.08 -2.99 12.54
CA SER A 95 -5.50 -2.60 12.64
C SER A 95 -6.43 -3.61 11.96
N GLY A 96 -6.03 -4.16 10.81
CA GLY A 96 -6.80 -5.14 10.05
C GLY A 96 -7.00 -6.45 10.81
N LEU A 97 -5.93 -6.99 11.40
CA LEU A 97 -6.02 -8.15 12.29
C LEU A 97 -6.86 -7.85 13.53
N GLY A 98 -6.74 -6.63 14.08
CA GLY A 98 -7.62 -6.15 15.14
C GLY A 98 -9.10 -6.19 14.75
N PHE A 99 -9.47 -5.74 13.54
CA PHE A 99 -10.84 -5.85 13.05
C PHE A 99 -11.29 -7.30 12.91
N LEU A 100 -10.46 -8.20 12.39
CA LEU A 100 -10.81 -9.61 12.26
C LEU A 100 -11.04 -10.26 13.64
N ALA A 101 -10.20 -9.93 14.63
CA ALA A 101 -10.38 -10.40 16.00
C ALA A 101 -11.71 -9.90 16.60
N LEU A 102 -12.01 -8.60 16.47
CA LEU A 102 -13.29 -8.05 16.92
C LEU A 102 -14.49 -8.68 16.21
N TYR A 103 -14.41 -8.90 14.89
CA TYR A 103 -15.48 -9.53 14.14
C TYR A 103 -15.70 -10.98 14.57
N ALA A 104 -14.65 -11.73 14.91
CA ALA A 104 -14.78 -13.10 15.41
C ALA A 104 -15.52 -13.18 16.74
N MET A 105 -15.43 -12.13 17.57
CA MET A 105 -16.07 -12.08 18.88
C MET A 105 -17.48 -11.48 18.82
N GLU A 106 -17.67 -10.40 18.05
CA GLU A 106 -18.86 -9.55 18.14
C GLU A 106 -19.76 -9.59 16.90
N SER A 107 -19.23 -10.01 15.75
CA SER A 107 -19.97 -9.98 14.48
C SER A 107 -19.48 -11.05 13.49
N PRO A 108 -19.59 -12.36 13.81
CA PRO A 108 -19.02 -13.42 12.97
C PRO A 108 -19.63 -13.44 11.56
N GLU A 109 -20.86 -12.97 11.39
CA GLU A 109 -21.52 -12.85 10.09
C GLU A 109 -20.74 -11.95 9.11
N LYS A 110 -19.88 -11.06 9.59
CA LYS A 110 -19.03 -10.23 8.71
C LYS A 110 -18.00 -11.03 7.93
N PHE A 111 -17.65 -12.25 8.36
CA PHE A 111 -16.76 -13.13 7.60
C PHE A 111 -17.39 -13.69 6.33
N GLU A 112 -18.72 -13.66 6.23
CA GLU A 112 -19.43 -14.07 5.01
C GLU A 112 -19.30 -13.02 3.90
N ASN A 113 -18.88 -11.80 4.21
CA ASN A 113 -18.75 -10.73 3.24
C ASN A 113 -17.57 -10.98 2.28
N PRO A 114 -17.83 -11.23 0.98
CA PRO A 114 -16.76 -11.51 0.02
C PRO A 114 -15.76 -10.36 -0.11
N LYS A 115 -16.22 -9.12 0.11
CA LYS A 115 -15.38 -7.91 0.06
C LYS A 115 -14.30 -7.89 1.14
N LEU A 116 -14.57 -8.48 2.31
CA LEU A 116 -13.59 -8.57 3.40
C LEU A 116 -12.38 -9.39 2.95
N TRP A 117 -12.63 -10.57 2.38
CA TRP A 117 -11.58 -11.45 1.89
C TRP A 117 -10.83 -10.88 0.69
N ALA A 118 -11.53 -10.18 -0.20
CA ALA A 118 -10.89 -9.45 -1.30
C ALA A 118 -9.88 -8.43 -0.77
N LYS A 119 -10.23 -7.67 0.28
CA LYS A 119 -9.31 -6.72 0.92
C LYS A 119 -8.08 -7.44 1.51
N VAL A 120 -8.28 -8.55 2.22
CA VAL A 120 -7.17 -9.32 2.81
C VAL A 120 -6.21 -9.82 1.73
N ILE A 121 -6.73 -10.38 0.62
CA ILE A 121 -5.92 -10.82 -0.52
C ILE A 121 -5.08 -9.67 -1.08
N VAL A 122 -5.71 -8.50 -1.30
CA VAL A 122 -5.01 -7.31 -1.80
C VAL A 122 -3.88 -6.88 -0.87
N VAL A 123 -4.11 -6.88 0.45
CA VAL A 123 -3.08 -6.50 1.44
C VAL A 123 -1.94 -7.53 1.50
N ILE A 124 -2.23 -8.83 1.37
CA ILE A 124 -1.21 -9.88 1.28
C ILE A 124 -0.33 -9.65 0.04
N VAL A 125 -0.92 -9.40 -1.11
CA VAL A 125 -0.17 -9.15 -2.35
C VAL A 125 0.62 -7.85 -2.27
N LEU A 126 0.07 -6.78 -1.68
CA LEU A 126 0.82 -5.56 -1.37
C LEU A 126 2.05 -5.85 -0.52
N THR A 127 1.92 -6.74 0.46
CA THR A 127 3.02 -7.10 1.37
C THR A 127 4.12 -7.84 0.63
N ILE A 128 3.76 -8.88 -0.13
CA ILE A 128 4.72 -9.65 -0.94
C ILE A 128 5.40 -8.73 -1.96
N ASN A 129 4.64 -7.89 -2.66
CA ASN A 129 5.18 -6.98 -3.65
C ASN A 129 6.07 -5.90 -3.01
N GLY A 130 5.71 -5.39 -1.83
CA GLY A 130 6.54 -4.45 -1.07
C GLY A 130 7.91 -5.04 -0.72
N LEU A 131 7.96 -6.30 -0.27
CA LEU A 131 9.22 -7.00 -0.02
C LEU A 131 10.06 -7.13 -1.30
N ILE A 132 9.44 -7.44 -2.44
CA ILE A 132 10.11 -7.50 -3.74
C ILE A 132 10.66 -6.11 -4.13
N ILE A 133 9.90 -5.05 -3.90
CA ILE A 133 10.31 -3.69 -4.22
C ILE A 133 11.56 -3.30 -3.41
N HIS A 134 11.53 -3.51 -2.09
CA HIS A 134 12.63 -3.14 -1.21
C HIS A 134 13.89 -3.99 -1.47
N ALA A 135 13.74 -5.27 -1.76
CA ALA A 135 14.87 -6.17 -1.97
C ALA A 135 15.51 -6.04 -3.36
N PHE A 136 14.72 -5.78 -4.40
CA PHE A 136 15.19 -5.88 -5.80
C PHE A 136 14.95 -4.63 -6.65
N VAL A 137 13.78 -4.01 -6.54
CA VAL A 137 13.39 -2.92 -7.45
C VAL A 137 14.10 -1.63 -7.06
N LEU A 138 14.01 -1.23 -5.79
CA LEU A 138 14.53 0.04 -5.29
C LEU A 138 16.07 0.13 -5.39
N PRO A 139 16.86 -0.88 -4.97
CA PRO A 139 18.31 -0.79 -5.05
C PRO A 139 18.84 -0.69 -6.49
N GLU A 140 18.21 -1.40 -7.42
CA GLU A 140 18.61 -1.37 -8.83
C GLU A 140 18.12 -0.09 -9.52
N ALA A 141 16.87 0.32 -9.27
CA ALA A 141 16.31 1.52 -9.87
C ALA A 141 17.09 2.77 -9.44
N LEU A 142 17.38 2.94 -8.14
CA LEU A 142 18.02 4.14 -7.61
C LEU A 142 19.54 4.18 -7.76
N ARG A 143 20.14 3.23 -8.47
CA ARG A 143 21.60 3.16 -8.64
C ARG A 143 22.18 4.40 -9.34
N ASP A 144 21.48 4.93 -10.34
CA ASP A 144 21.89 6.12 -11.08
C ASP A 144 20.69 6.91 -11.59
N LEU A 145 20.29 7.94 -10.83
CA LEU A 145 19.15 8.81 -11.16
C LEU A 145 19.42 9.74 -12.36
N SER A 146 20.69 9.91 -12.75
CA SER A 146 21.07 10.79 -13.87
C SER A 146 20.75 10.18 -15.24
N ARG A 147 20.51 8.87 -15.29
CA ARG A 147 20.20 8.13 -16.52
C ARG A 147 18.71 7.85 -16.64
N PRO A 148 18.23 7.51 -17.86
CA PRO A 148 16.86 7.04 -18.04
C PRO A 148 16.55 5.86 -17.12
N LEU A 149 15.32 5.83 -16.59
CA LEU A 149 14.87 4.74 -15.73
C LEU A 149 15.12 3.37 -16.39
N LEU A 150 15.77 2.46 -15.64
CA LEU A 150 16.11 1.11 -16.07
C LEU A 150 17.09 1.05 -17.26
N PHE A 151 17.94 2.09 -17.42
CA PHE A 151 19.00 2.08 -18.42
C PHE A 151 19.95 0.89 -18.23
N GLY A 152 20.18 0.12 -19.30
CA GLY A 152 21.05 -1.07 -19.26
C GLY A 152 20.41 -2.33 -18.64
N VAL A 153 19.17 -2.25 -18.16
CA VAL A 153 18.42 -3.40 -17.65
C VAL A 153 17.78 -4.16 -18.81
N SER A 154 17.79 -5.49 -18.76
CA SER A 154 17.15 -6.32 -19.78
C SER A 154 15.64 -6.04 -19.86
N ARG A 155 15.04 -6.17 -21.05
CA ARG A 155 13.61 -5.85 -21.26
C ARG A 155 12.69 -6.65 -20.33
N THR A 156 13.00 -7.92 -20.12
CA THR A 156 12.22 -8.79 -19.22
C THR A 156 12.29 -8.31 -17.77
N ARG A 157 13.49 -7.97 -17.28
CA ARG A 157 13.66 -7.46 -15.93
C ARG A 157 13.01 -6.09 -15.77
N ALA A 158 13.12 -5.21 -16.76
CA ALA A 158 12.43 -3.93 -16.77
C ALA A 158 10.90 -4.08 -16.71
N ALA A 159 10.32 -5.02 -17.48
CA ALA A 159 8.90 -5.31 -17.44
C ALA A 159 8.44 -5.80 -16.06
N LEU A 160 9.24 -6.64 -15.38
CA LEU A 160 8.93 -7.07 -14.00
C LEU A 160 8.95 -5.91 -13.00
N PHE A 161 9.87 -4.96 -13.17
CA PHE A 161 9.95 -3.77 -12.31
C PHE A 161 8.71 -2.88 -12.50
N LEU A 162 8.31 -2.64 -13.74
CA LEU A 162 7.14 -1.84 -14.07
C LEU A 162 5.84 -2.54 -13.63
N ALA A 163 5.77 -3.87 -13.77
CA ALA A 163 4.66 -4.66 -13.26
C ALA A 163 4.58 -4.59 -11.72
N SER A 164 5.72 -4.65 -11.02
CA SER A 164 5.75 -4.49 -9.57
C SER A 164 5.25 -3.11 -9.11
N GLY A 165 5.62 -2.04 -9.83
CA GLY A 165 5.06 -0.69 -9.62
C GLY A 165 3.54 -0.65 -9.86
N ALA A 166 3.08 -1.23 -10.97
CA ALA A 166 1.66 -1.30 -11.30
C ALA A 166 0.84 -2.10 -10.26
N ILE A 167 1.36 -3.24 -9.79
CA ILE A 167 0.77 -4.03 -8.70
C ILE A 167 0.64 -3.16 -7.45
N SER A 168 1.69 -2.42 -7.08
CA SER A 168 1.67 -1.53 -5.92
C SER A 168 0.57 -0.47 -6.06
N GLY A 169 0.65 0.37 -7.09
CA GLY A 169 -0.27 1.48 -7.29
C GLY A 169 -1.73 1.02 -7.36
N VAL A 170 -2.03 0.05 -8.23
CA VAL A 170 -3.40 -0.46 -8.39
C VAL A 170 -3.92 -1.04 -7.07
N SER A 171 -3.12 -1.84 -6.36
CA SER A 171 -3.56 -2.49 -5.12
C SER A 171 -3.84 -1.51 -4.00
N TRP A 172 -3.06 -0.43 -3.86
CA TRP A 172 -3.34 0.63 -2.90
C TRP A 172 -4.67 1.32 -3.17
N TYR A 173 -4.94 1.69 -4.43
CA TYR A 173 -6.21 2.31 -4.81
C TYR A 173 -7.40 1.32 -4.72
N THR A 174 -7.20 0.04 -5.01
CA THR A 174 -8.22 -0.99 -4.80
C THR A 174 -8.54 -1.18 -3.32
N ALA A 175 -7.54 -1.24 -2.44
CA ALA A 175 -7.75 -1.32 -0.99
C ALA A 175 -8.53 -0.10 -0.46
N PHE A 176 -8.19 1.09 -0.94
CA PHE A 176 -8.93 2.33 -0.66
C PHE A 176 -10.38 2.25 -1.13
N ALA A 177 -10.61 1.85 -2.40
CA ALA A 177 -11.95 1.70 -2.96
C ALA A 177 -12.80 0.70 -2.18
N PHE A 178 -12.25 -0.44 -1.77
CA PHE A 178 -12.96 -1.41 -0.92
C PHE A 178 -13.26 -0.88 0.48
N GLY A 179 -12.42 0.02 1.01
CA GLY A 179 -12.69 0.75 2.24
C GLY A 179 -13.84 1.75 2.12
N LEU A 180 -13.97 2.39 0.96
CA LEU A 180 -14.95 3.45 0.70
C LEU A 180 -16.32 2.92 0.26
N PHE A 181 -16.36 2.01 -0.72
CA PHE A 181 -17.59 1.59 -1.39
C PHE A 181 -18.36 0.56 -0.57
N ARG A 182 -19.35 1.03 0.18
CA ARG A 182 -20.22 0.22 1.05
C ARG A 182 -21.20 -0.62 0.23
N GLU A 183 -21.53 -0.17 -0.98
CA GLU A 183 -22.43 -0.78 -1.97
C GLU A 183 -21.94 -2.14 -2.45
N LEU A 184 -20.64 -2.42 -2.29
CA LEU A 184 -20.05 -3.72 -2.66
C LEU A 184 -20.21 -4.78 -1.56
N ASN A 185 -20.64 -4.41 -0.34
CA ASN A 185 -20.81 -5.36 0.76
C ASN A 185 -21.91 -6.36 0.42
N ASN A 186 -21.57 -7.65 0.40
CA ASN A 186 -22.50 -8.75 0.12
C ASN A 186 -23.22 -8.68 -1.25
N SER A 187 -22.95 -7.67 -2.08
CA SER A 187 -23.58 -7.50 -3.40
C SER A 187 -22.73 -8.02 -4.55
N VAL A 188 -21.43 -8.21 -4.33
CA VAL A 188 -20.48 -8.64 -5.37
C VAL A 188 -19.68 -9.84 -4.89
N THR A 189 -19.48 -10.83 -5.77
CA THR A 189 -18.73 -12.04 -5.46
C THR A 189 -17.24 -11.78 -5.33
N LEU A 190 -16.55 -12.57 -4.49
CA LEU A 190 -15.10 -12.50 -4.31
C LEU A 190 -14.35 -12.62 -5.65
N THR A 191 -14.77 -13.60 -6.47
CA THR A 191 -14.16 -13.88 -7.77
C THR A 191 -14.21 -12.66 -8.69
N LEU A 192 -15.36 -11.98 -8.78
CA LEU A 192 -15.48 -10.80 -9.63
C LEU A 192 -14.61 -9.64 -9.14
N LEU A 193 -14.56 -9.40 -7.82
CA LEU A 193 -13.71 -8.38 -7.22
C LEU A 193 -12.22 -8.62 -7.54
N VAL A 194 -11.77 -9.87 -7.41
CA VAL A 194 -10.38 -10.26 -7.72
C VAL A 194 -10.09 -10.13 -9.22
N ILE A 195 -10.99 -10.56 -10.10
CA ILE A 195 -10.81 -10.42 -11.55
C ILE A 195 -10.71 -8.94 -11.95
N MET A 196 -11.58 -8.08 -11.41
CA MET A 196 -11.52 -6.64 -11.69
C MET A 196 -10.17 -6.06 -11.27
N TRP A 197 -9.70 -6.38 -10.07
CA TRP A 197 -8.41 -5.94 -9.56
C TRP A 197 -7.23 -6.45 -10.42
N LEU A 198 -7.20 -7.73 -10.78
CA LEU A 198 -6.16 -8.29 -11.64
C LEU A 198 -6.17 -7.67 -13.05
N THR A 199 -7.36 -7.39 -13.59
CA THR A 199 -7.51 -6.72 -14.90
C THR A 199 -6.91 -5.32 -14.85
N LEU A 200 -7.15 -4.57 -13.78
CA LEU A 200 -6.54 -3.24 -13.58
C LEU A 200 -5.01 -3.33 -13.47
N ILE A 201 -4.47 -4.34 -12.78
CA ILE A 201 -3.02 -4.58 -12.70
C ILE A 201 -2.44 -4.83 -14.09
N VAL A 202 -3.06 -5.70 -14.89
CA VAL A 202 -2.59 -6.03 -16.24
C VAL A 202 -2.63 -4.77 -17.12
N ALA A 203 -3.73 -4.02 -17.10
CA ALA A 203 -3.86 -2.78 -17.86
C ALA A 203 -2.80 -1.74 -17.47
N ALA A 204 -2.58 -1.53 -16.16
CA ALA A 204 -1.57 -0.61 -15.66
C ALA A 204 -0.14 -1.06 -16.02
N SER A 205 0.14 -2.37 -15.96
CA SER A 205 1.45 -2.94 -16.32
C SER A 205 1.76 -2.75 -17.80
N ILE A 206 0.77 -2.98 -18.67
CA ILE A 206 0.89 -2.72 -20.11
C ILE A 206 1.13 -1.23 -20.35
N GLY A 207 0.32 -0.36 -19.75
CA GLY A 207 0.46 1.09 -19.89
C GLY A 207 1.84 1.61 -19.46
N ALA A 208 2.34 1.16 -18.31
CA ALA A 208 3.67 1.50 -17.82
C ALA A 208 4.78 1.01 -18.78
N THR A 209 4.66 -0.21 -19.29
CA THR A 209 5.63 -0.78 -20.24
C THR A 209 5.65 -0.02 -21.55
N LEU A 210 4.47 0.31 -22.12
CA LEU A 210 4.38 1.09 -23.35
C LEU A 210 4.97 2.50 -23.17
N LEU A 211 4.67 3.16 -22.06
CA LEU A 211 5.25 4.46 -21.73
C LEU A 211 6.78 4.40 -21.63
N TRP A 212 7.31 3.36 -20.97
CA TRP A 212 8.75 3.15 -20.84
C TRP A 212 9.41 2.94 -22.19
N LEU A 213 8.87 2.06 -23.04
CA LEU A 213 9.42 1.76 -24.36
C LEU A 213 9.45 3.01 -25.25
N ASN A 214 8.38 3.82 -25.23
CA ASN A 214 8.31 5.07 -25.98
C ASN A 214 9.36 6.09 -25.51
N SER A 215 9.52 6.21 -24.19
CA SER A 215 10.49 7.14 -23.60
C SER A 215 11.94 6.69 -23.84
N ALA A 216 12.20 5.38 -23.75
CA ALA A 216 13.50 4.79 -24.03
C ALA A 216 13.86 4.83 -25.52
N ALA A 217 12.89 4.86 -26.43
CA ALA A 217 13.11 5.07 -27.86
C ALA A 217 13.47 6.55 -28.15
N ALA A 218 12.78 7.50 -27.51
CA ALA A 218 13.06 8.93 -27.65
C ALA A 218 14.49 9.28 -27.19
N ALA A 219 14.94 8.71 -26.07
CA ALA A 219 16.28 8.94 -25.54
C ALA A 219 17.43 8.39 -26.41
N ARG A 220 17.15 7.54 -27.41
CA ARG A 220 18.17 6.98 -28.33
C ARG A 220 18.37 7.82 -29.60
N LYS A 221 17.48 8.78 -29.92
CA LYS A 221 17.68 9.63 -31.09
C LYS A 221 18.80 10.64 -30.79
N PRO A 222 19.88 10.70 -31.61
CA PRO A 222 20.88 11.76 -31.46
C PRO A 222 20.22 13.13 -31.67
N PRO A 223 20.74 14.21 -31.06
CA PRO A 223 20.28 15.56 -31.36
C PRO A 223 20.40 15.77 -32.86
N SER A 224 19.32 16.20 -33.50
CA SER A 224 19.37 16.61 -34.91
C SER A 224 20.46 17.65 -35.03
N SER A 225 21.48 17.37 -35.84
CA SER A 225 22.43 18.37 -36.29
C SER A 225 21.62 19.47 -36.98
N GLY A 226 21.33 20.55 -36.25
CA GLY A 226 20.84 21.77 -36.86
C GLY A 226 21.89 22.24 -37.88
N PRO A 227 21.46 22.84 -39.01
CA PRO A 227 22.42 23.35 -39.99
C PRO A 227 23.36 24.33 -39.29
N LEU A 228 24.67 24.09 -39.42
CA LEU A 228 25.70 25.05 -39.08
C LEU A 228 25.51 26.24 -40.03
N THR A 229 24.87 27.30 -39.54
CA THR A 229 24.83 28.62 -40.17
C THR A 229 25.65 29.60 -39.36
#